data_AF-A0A409XLY5-F1
#
_entry.id   AF-A0A409XLY5-F1
#
_cell.length_a   1.000
_cell.length_b   1.000
_cell.length_c   1.000
_cell.angle_alpha   90.00
_cell.angle_beta   90.00
_cell.angle_gamma   90.00
#
_symmetry.space_group_name_H-M   'P 1'
#
loop_
_entity.id
_entity.type
_entity.pdbx_description
1 polymer ?
#
loop_
_entity_poly.entity_id
_entity_poly.type
_entity_poly.pdbx_seq_one_letter_code
_entity_poly.pdbx_strand_id
1 'polypeptide(L)'
;MVTNSTQATYDVMKGVAAMLERRDTVIASLDTMETGISEMKAIIGEARADIASETKADIGNIEADTGEIKRDVSSDMKSDIANLKSDIANIQSDIIDLKEAFEISNAIVQNHRIIARNSRNQPIYHPLHKTVPGSGLPLLHGIVPEREIQNYQHTGTVPKVGDLPPNFDAQNVINLTNEDICALIVFYNDAFGIVETDNEYARLKKELKPYDVTPGSTIPEDAIRRKEGAEDTRDSVN
;
A
#
# COMPACT_ATOMS: atom_id res chain seq x y z
N MET A 1 -52.33 -82.06 -73.95
CA MET A 1 -51.39 -82.43 -72.86
C MET A 1 -49.99 -81.84 -73.05
N VAL A 2 -49.43 -81.75 -74.26
CA VAL A 2 -48.06 -81.23 -74.51
C VAL A 2 -47.88 -79.72 -74.23
N THR A 3 -48.95 -78.93 -74.35
CA THR A 3 -48.94 -77.47 -74.12
C THR A 3 -48.74 -77.09 -72.64
N ASN A 4 -49.30 -77.87 -71.72
CA ASN A 4 -49.26 -77.55 -70.28
C ASN A 4 -47.86 -77.77 -69.68
N SER A 5 -47.13 -78.80 -70.15
CA SER A 5 -45.76 -79.09 -69.68
C SER A 5 -44.75 -78.02 -70.13
N THR A 6 -44.95 -77.45 -71.32
CA THR A 6 -44.06 -76.42 -71.87
C THR A 6 -44.25 -75.09 -71.12
N GLN A 7 -45.51 -74.72 -70.82
CA GLN A 7 -45.81 -73.51 -70.05
C GLN A 7 -45.25 -73.56 -68.62
N ALA A 8 -45.41 -74.69 -67.92
CA ALA A 8 -44.84 -74.87 -66.58
C ALA A 8 -43.30 -74.73 -66.57
N THR A 9 -42.63 -75.26 -67.60
CA THR A 9 -41.17 -75.14 -67.74
C THR A 9 -40.76 -73.69 -67.98
N TYR A 10 -41.50 -72.95 -68.81
CA TYR A 10 -41.27 -71.51 -69.04
C TYR A 10 -41.43 -70.68 -67.76
N ASP A 11 -42.48 -70.92 -66.98
CA ASP A 11 -42.74 -70.18 -65.74
C ASP A 11 -41.64 -70.43 -64.69
N VAL A 12 -41.13 -71.66 -64.59
CA VAL A 12 -39.99 -71.99 -63.73
C VAL A 12 -38.73 -71.26 -64.19
N MET A 13 -38.39 -71.30 -65.48
CA MET A 13 -37.21 -70.59 -66.00
C MET A 13 -37.29 -69.09 -65.75
N LYS A 14 -38.47 -68.49 -65.92
CA LYS A 14 -38.72 -67.07 -65.61
C LYS A 14 -38.53 -66.76 -64.12
N GLY A 15 -39.01 -67.63 -63.24
CA GLY A 15 -38.80 -67.52 -61.80
C GLY A 15 -37.31 -67.62 -61.41
N VAL A 16 -36.57 -68.54 -62.02
CA VAL A 16 -35.12 -68.68 -61.81
C VAL A 16 -34.38 -67.42 -62.29
N ALA A 17 -34.71 -66.88 -63.47
CA ALA A 17 -34.11 -65.65 -63.96
C ALA A 17 -34.32 -64.47 -62.98
N ALA A 18 -35.54 -64.30 -62.48
CA ALA A 18 -35.84 -63.26 -61.47
C ALA A 18 -35.09 -63.48 -60.14
N MET A 19 -34.87 -64.73 -59.73
CA MET A 19 -34.06 -65.03 -58.54
C MET A 19 -32.58 -64.71 -58.76
N LEU A 20 -32.05 -64.96 -59.97
CA LEU A 20 -30.67 -64.60 -60.32
C LEU A 20 -30.47 -63.08 -60.32
N GLU A 21 -31.41 -62.31 -60.90
CA GLU A 21 -31.38 -60.84 -60.85
C GLU A 21 -31.41 -60.31 -59.40
N ARG A 22 -32.29 -60.87 -58.55
CA ARG A 22 -32.34 -60.53 -57.12
C ARG A 22 -31.05 -60.85 -56.40
N ARG A 23 -30.44 -62.01 -56.68
CA ARG A 23 -29.15 -62.40 -56.13
C ARG A 23 -28.07 -61.38 -56.51
N ASP A 24 -28.00 -60.98 -57.77
CA ASP A 24 -26.99 -60.03 -58.25
C ASP A 24 -27.18 -58.65 -57.59
N THR A 25 -28.43 -58.23 -57.37
CA THR A 25 -28.76 -57.01 -56.63
C THR A 25 -28.31 -57.08 -55.16
N VAL A 26 -28.53 -58.22 -54.51
CA VAL A 26 -28.10 -58.45 -53.12
C VAL A 26 -26.58 -58.44 -52.99
N ILE A 27 -25.87 -59.09 -53.93
CA ILE A 27 -24.40 -59.07 -53.96
C ILE A 27 -23.90 -57.62 -54.07
N ALA A 28 -24.44 -56.83 -55.00
CA ALA A 28 -24.04 -55.43 -55.14
C ALA A 28 -24.30 -54.60 -53.87
N SER A 29 -25.40 -54.86 -53.15
CA SER A 29 -25.68 -54.22 -51.87
C SER A 29 -24.70 -54.64 -50.77
N LEU A 30 -24.31 -55.91 -50.73
CA LEU A 30 -23.29 -56.41 -49.80
C LEU A 30 -21.91 -55.79 -50.07
N ASP A 31 -21.49 -55.69 -51.32
CA ASP A 31 -20.23 -55.04 -51.71
C ASP A 31 -20.21 -53.55 -51.28
N THR A 32 -21.35 -52.88 -51.44
CA THR A 32 -21.53 -51.49 -50.99
C THR A 32 -21.43 -51.39 -49.46
N MET A 33 -22.06 -52.32 -48.73
CA MET A 33 -21.98 -52.36 -47.27
C MET A 33 -20.56 -52.67 -46.78
N GLU A 34 -19.84 -53.58 -47.43
CA GLU A 34 -18.45 -53.91 -47.08
C GLU A 34 -17.53 -52.69 -47.27
N THR A 35 -17.75 -51.94 -48.35
CA THR A 35 -17.07 -50.67 -48.60
C THR A 35 -17.37 -49.66 -47.48
N GLY A 36 -18.64 -49.43 -47.16
CA GLY A 36 -19.03 -48.49 -46.10
C GLY A 36 -18.52 -48.89 -44.70
N ILE A 37 -18.45 -50.19 -44.39
CA ILE A 37 -17.86 -50.68 -43.14
C ILE A 37 -16.36 -50.40 -43.09
N SER A 38 -15.67 -50.54 -44.22
CA SER A 38 -14.24 -50.25 -44.33
C SER A 38 -13.94 -48.78 -44.13
N GLU A 39 -14.75 -47.89 -44.72
CA GLU A 39 -14.67 -46.43 -44.52
C GLU A 39 -14.95 -46.05 -43.07
N MET A 40 -16.00 -46.60 -42.45
CA MET A 40 -16.28 -46.34 -41.02
C MET A 40 -15.14 -46.76 -40.11
N LYS A 41 -14.48 -47.90 -40.39
CA LYS A 41 -13.30 -48.33 -39.62
C LYS A 41 -12.14 -47.35 -39.76
N ALA A 42 -11.91 -46.81 -40.96
CA ALA A 42 -10.87 -45.82 -41.19
C ALA A 42 -11.15 -44.54 -40.39
N ILE A 43 -12.36 -43.98 -40.49
CA ILE A 43 -12.78 -42.78 -39.75
C ILE A 43 -12.65 -42.98 -38.23
N ILE A 44 -13.07 -44.14 -37.71
CA ILE A 44 -12.92 -44.47 -36.28
C ILE A 44 -11.45 -44.56 -35.88
N GLY A 45 -10.58 -45.08 -36.77
CA GLY A 45 -9.13 -45.14 -36.55
C GLY A 45 -8.51 -43.75 -36.44
N GLU A 46 -8.85 -42.85 -37.37
CA GLU A 46 -8.41 -41.45 -37.38
C GLU A 46 -8.89 -40.71 -36.12
N ALA A 47 -10.19 -40.77 -35.81
CA ALA A 47 -10.73 -40.13 -34.61
C ALA A 47 -10.07 -40.61 -33.31
N ARG A 48 -9.71 -41.89 -33.23
CA ARG A 48 -8.95 -42.43 -32.09
C ARG A 48 -7.53 -41.88 -32.02
N ALA A 49 -6.87 -41.70 -33.16
CA ALA A 49 -5.55 -41.12 -33.21
C ALA A 49 -5.58 -39.66 -32.72
N ASP A 50 -6.46 -38.83 -33.28
CA ASP A 50 -6.60 -37.41 -32.91
C ASP A 50 -6.86 -37.22 -31.40
N ILE A 51 -7.75 -38.04 -30.84
CA ILE A 51 -8.03 -38.03 -29.39
C ILE A 51 -6.80 -38.46 -28.58
N ALA A 52 -6.09 -39.50 -29.02
CA ALA A 52 -4.99 -40.09 -28.26
C ALA A 52 -3.73 -39.22 -28.26
N SER A 53 -3.40 -38.58 -29.39
CA SER A 53 -2.17 -37.80 -29.54
C SER A 53 -2.37 -36.31 -29.28
N GLU A 54 -3.31 -35.68 -29.95
CA GLU A 54 -3.40 -34.22 -29.98
C GLU A 54 -4.18 -33.70 -28.78
N THR A 55 -5.44 -34.15 -28.66
CA THR A 55 -6.33 -33.64 -27.60
C THR A 55 -5.77 -33.93 -26.21
N LYS A 56 -5.20 -35.12 -26.00
CA LYS A 56 -4.63 -35.49 -24.70
C LYS A 56 -3.36 -34.71 -24.37
N ALA A 57 -2.52 -34.42 -25.36
CA ALA A 57 -1.32 -33.61 -25.16
C ALA A 57 -1.69 -32.15 -24.85
N ASP A 58 -2.64 -31.58 -25.59
CA ASP A 58 -3.12 -30.21 -25.38
C ASP A 58 -3.72 -30.04 -23.99
N ILE A 59 -4.54 -30.99 -23.53
CA ILE A 59 -5.08 -30.98 -22.17
C ILE A 59 -3.95 -31.00 -21.13
N GLY A 60 -2.94 -31.85 -21.31
CA GLY A 60 -1.79 -31.91 -20.40
C GLY A 60 -1.00 -30.60 -20.35
N ASN A 61 -0.81 -29.94 -21.49
CA ASN A 61 -0.17 -28.63 -21.56
C ASN A 61 -1.01 -27.56 -20.84
N ILE A 62 -2.32 -27.52 -21.07
CA ILE A 62 -3.24 -26.60 -20.39
C ILE A 62 -3.22 -26.80 -18.88
N GLU A 63 -3.17 -28.05 -18.41
CA GLU A 63 -3.05 -28.37 -16.98
C GLU A 63 -1.74 -27.85 -16.38
N ALA A 64 -0.62 -28.00 -17.12
CA ALA A 64 0.68 -27.50 -16.69
C ALA A 64 0.70 -25.97 -16.61
N ASP A 65 0.27 -25.28 -17.68
CA ASP A 65 0.18 -23.81 -17.75
C ASP A 65 -0.73 -23.26 -16.65
N THR A 66 -1.88 -23.89 -16.42
CA THR A 66 -2.80 -23.52 -15.33
C THR A 66 -2.15 -23.71 -13.97
N GLY A 67 -1.33 -24.75 -13.80
CA GLY A 67 -0.55 -25.00 -12.59
C GLY A 67 0.52 -23.94 -12.34
N GLU A 68 1.15 -23.41 -13.39
CA GLU A 68 2.09 -22.29 -13.32
C GLU A 68 1.39 -20.99 -12.96
N ILE A 69 0.33 -20.62 -13.67
CA ILE A 69 -0.49 -19.44 -13.37
C ILE A 69 -0.94 -19.45 -11.90
N LYS A 70 -1.36 -20.61 -11.40
CA LYS A 70 -1.79 -20.75 -10.01
C LYS A 70 -0.66 -20.50 -9.02
N ARG A 71 0.57 -20.93 -9.33
CA ARG A 71 1.76 -20.69 -8.51
C ARG A 71 2.09 -19.20 -8.51
N ASP A 72 2.26 -18.59 -9.68
CA ASP A 72 2.59 -17.16 -9.83
C ASP A 72 1.60 -16.26 -9.08
N VAL A 73 0.30 -16.57 -9.18
CA VAL A 73 -0.75 -15.85 -8.46
C VAL A 73 -0.72 -16.11 -6.96
N SER A 74 -0.44 -17.35 -6.53
CA SER A 74 -0.58 -17.73 -5.11
C SER A 74 0.64 -17.38 -4.25
N SER A 75 1.86 -17.50 -4.78
CA SER A 75 3.09 -17.16 -4.05
C SER A 75 3.52 -15.74 -4.34
N ASP A 76 3.83 -15.45 -5.60
CA ASP A 76 4.69 -14.32 -5.93
C ASP A 76 3.88 -13.03 -5.91
N MET A 77 2.81 -12.97 -6.71
CA MET A 77 1.96 -11.78 -6.79
C MET A 77 1.30 -11.44 -5.45
N LYS A 78 0.83 -12.44 -4.69
CA LYS A 78 0.22 -12.20 -3.37
C LYS A 78 1.22 -11.66 -2.36
N SER A 79 2.43 -12.20 -2.34
CA SER A 79 3.51 -11.74 -1.46
C SER A 79 3.91 -10.30 -1.81
N ASP A 80 4.12 -10.02 -3.11
CA ASP A 80 4.49 -8.68 -3.57
C ASP A 80 3.42 -7.64 -3.24
N ILE A 81 2.14 -7.97 -3.43
CA ILE A 81 1.03 -7.08 -3.05
C ILE A 81 1.00 -6.85 -1.53
N ALA A 82 1.32 -7.85 -0.72
CA ALA A 82 1.37 -7.68 0.75
C ALA A 82 2.53 -6.76 1.16
N ASN A 83 3.71 -6.94 0.56
CA ASN A 83 4.87 -6.08 0.80
C ASN A 83 4.58 -4.63 0.38
N LEU A 84 4.03 -4.42 -0.83
CA LEU A 84 3.64 -3.09 -1.29
C LEU A 84 2.63 -2.40 -0.37
N LYS A 85 1.68 -3.15 0.20
CA LYS A 85 0.75 -2.59 1.21
C LYS A 85 1.48 -2.12 2.47
N SER A 86 2.46 -2.90 2.94
CA SER A 86 3.28 -2.53 4.09
C SER A 86 4.12 -1.29 3.81
N ASP A 87 4.78 -1.23 2.65
CA ASP A 87 5.60 -0.09 2.24
C ASP A 87 4.76 1.19 2.12
N ILE A 88 3.56 1.10 1.55
CA ILE A 88 2.63 2.24 1.47
C ILE A 88 2.22 2.72 2.86
N ALA A 89 1.95 1.81 3.81
CA ALA A 89 1.59 2.19 5.18
C ALA A 89 2.76 2.91 5.89
N ASN A 90 3.99 2.42 5.71
CA ASN A 90 5.19 3.07 6.24
C ASN A 90 5.39 4.46 5.64
N ILE A 91 5.30 4.59 4.31
CA ILE A 91 5.40 5.90 3.61
C ILE A 91 4.32 6.87 4.09
N GLN A 92 3.10 6.40 4.34
CA GLN A 92 2.04 7.24 4.90
C GLN A 92 2.40 7.77 6.29
N SER A 93 2.98 6.93 7.16
CA SER A 93 3.50 7.36 8.47
C SER A 93 4.60 8.40 8.31
N ASP A 94 5.61 8.12 7.48
CA ASP A 94 6.74 9.03 7.24
C ASP A 94 6.26 10.40 6.73
N ILE A 95 5.26 10.43 5.84
CA ILE A 95 4.67 11.67 5.33
C ILE A 95 3.95 12.45 6.43
N ILE A 96 3.28 11.78 7.37
CA ILE A 96 2.64 12.45 8.51
C ILE A 96 3.71 13.08 9.40
N ASP A 97 4.74 12.33 9.77
CA ASP A 97 5.84 12.80 10.61
C ASP A 97 6.60 13.97 9.97
N LEU A 98 6.86 13.89 8.66
CA LEU A 98 7.49 14.97 7.90
C LEU A 98 6.63 16.22 7.82
N LYS A 99 5.31 16.09 7.69
CA LYS A 99 4.40 17.25 7.71
C LYS A 99 4.43 17.92 9.08
N GLU A 100 4.36 17.16 10.16
CA GLU A 100 4.44 17.70 11.52
C GLU A 100 5.77 18.42 11.75
N ALA A 101 6.90 17.79 11.40
CA ALA A 101 8.22 18.41 11.52
C ALA A 101 8.35 19.68 10.67
N PHE A 102 7.77 19.69 9.47
CA PHE A 102 7.78 20.85 8.58
C PHE A 102 6.98 22.03 9.17
N GLU A 103 5.78 21.79 9.69
CA GLU A 103 4.97 22.85 10.32
C GLU A 103 5.66 23.42 11.56
N ILE A 104 6.29 22.56 12.37
CA ILE A 104 7.09 22.99 13.53
C ILE A 104 8.25 23.88 13.08
N SER A 105 9.02 23.44 12.07
CA SER A 105 10.14 24.20 11.52
C SER A 105 9.68 25.56 10.95
N ASN A 106 8.56 25.59 10.23
CA ASN A 106 7.99 26.82 9.69
C ASN A 106 7.60 27.79 10.81
N ALA A 107 6.90 27.32 11.86
CA ALA A 107 6.55 28.13 13.02
C ALA A 107 7.79 28.68 13.73
N ILE A 108 8.83 27.86 13.92
CA ILE A 108 10.11 28.28 14.51
C ILE A 108 10.76 29.40 13.67
N VAL A 109 10.81 29.26 12.34
CA VAL A 109 11.39 30.29 11.46
C VAL A 109 10.62 31.60 11.53
N GLN A 110 9.27 31.56 11.57
CA GLN A 110 8.47 32.76 11.75
C GLN A 110 8.74 33.41 13.12
N ASN A 111 8.85 32.60 14.18
CA ASN A 111 9.13 33.07 15.53
C ASN A 111 10.48 33.76 15.64
N HIS A 112 11.53 33.25 14.98
CA HIS A 112 12.82 33.94 14.93
C HIS A 112 12.70 35.38 14.41
N ARG A 113 11.88 35.59 13.36
CA ARG A 113 11.62 36.93 12.81
C ARG A 113 10.82 37.80 13.79
N ILE A 114 9.84 37.23 14.47
CA ILE A 114 9.02 37.92 15.46
C ILE A 114 9.86 38.35 16.66
N ILE A 115 10.67 37.45 17.22
CA ILE A 115 11.58 37.75 18.33
C ILE A 115 12.49 38.92 17.96
N ALA A 116 13.12 38.88 16.79
CA ALA A 116 13.98 39.96 16.32
C ALA A 116 13.26 41.31 16.14
N ARG A 117 11.96 41.31 15.85
CA ARG A 117 11.13 42.53 15.79
C ARG A 117 10.80 43.03 17.18
N ASN A 118 10.32 42.14 18.06
CA ASN A 118 9.93 42.47 19.43
C ASN A 118 11.12 43.02 20.24
N SER A 119 12.35 42.56 19.99
CA SER A 119 13.56 43.07 20.66
C SER A 119 13.92 44.52 20.33
N ARG A 120 13.28 45.16 19.33
CA ARG A 120 13.63 46.52 18.87
C ARG A 120 12.93 47.64 19.66
N ASN A 121 12.46 47.38 20.88
CA ASN A 121 11.76 48.33 21.76
C ASN A 121 10.66 49.12 21.02
N GLN A 122 9.73 48.37 20.40
CA GLN A 122 8.65 48.89 19.57
C GLN A 122 7.34 48.99 20.34
N PRO A 123 6.40 49.86 19.94
CA PRO A 123 5.14 50.07 20.68
C PRO A 123 4.14 48.91 20.56
N ILE A 124 4.37 47.94 19.66
CA ILE A 124 3.44 46.83 19.39
C ILE A 124 4.22 45.52 19.43
N TYR A 125 3.82 44.61 20.32
CA TYR A 125 4.40 43.27 20.42
C TYR A 125 3.61 42.29 19.56
N HIS A 126 4.32 41.47 18.81
CA HIS A 126 3.70 40.43 17.99
C HIS A 126 3.79 39.08 18.72
N PRO A 127 2.69 38.31 18.83
CA PRO A 127 2.73 37.01 19.49
C PRO A 127 3.52 36.01 18.64
N LEU A 128 4.06 34.98 19.29
CA LEU A 128 4.72 33.86 18.64
C LEU A 128 3.69 32.85 18.14
N HIS A 129 4.02 32.15 17.06
CA HIS A 129 3.27 31.00 16.62
C HIS A 129 3.50 29.81 17.55
N LYS A 130 2.52 28.92 17.67
CA LYS A 130 2.66 27.66 18.39
C LYS A 130 3.66 26.75 17.68
N THR A 131 4.61 26.19 18.41
CA THR A 131 5.66 25.30 17.88
C THR A 131 5.53 23.85 18.34
N VAL A 132 4.61 23.57 19.26
CA VAL A 132 4.43 22.24 19.84
C VAL A 132 2.95 21.83 19.71
N PRO A 133 2.66 20.64 19.15
CA PRO A 133 1.30 20.11 19.08
C PRO A 133 0.64 19.95 20.46
N GLY A 134 -0.68 19.82 20.49
CA GLY A 134 -1.43 19.52 21.71
C GLY A 134 -1.77 20.73 22.58
N SER A 135 -2.55 20.49 23.65
CA SER A 135 -2.99 21.53 24.59
C SER A 135 -2.16 21.48 25.87
N GLY A 136 -1.74 22.64 26.38
CA GLY A 136 -1.06 22.77 27.68
C GLY A 136 -2.02 22.61 28.87
N LEU A 137 -3.28 22.22 28.63
CA LEU A 137 -4.31 21.97 29.64
C LEU A 137 -3.83 21.12 30.83
N PRO A 138 -3.23 19.93 30.62
CA PRO A 138 -2.70 19.14 31.73
C PRO A 138 -1.56 19.83 32.49
N LEU A 139 -0.81 20.72 31.83
CA LEU A 139 0.28 21.49 32.43
C LEU A 139 -0.24 22.61 33.32
N LEU A 140 -1.32 23.28 32.91
CA LEU A 140 -1.92 24.36 33.70
C LEU A 140 -2.29 23.90 35.11
N HIS A 141 -2.89 22.72 35.24
CA HIS A 141 -3.28 22.13 36.53
C HIS A 141 -2.07 21.84 37.44
N GLY A 142 -0.88 21.61 36.88
CA GLY A 142 0.34 21.35 37.64
C GLY A 142 1.09 22.60 38.10
N ILE A 143 0.80 23.77 37.50
CA ILE A 143 1.55 25.02 37.73
C ILE A 143 0.69 26.04 38.47
N VAL A 144 -0.59 26.15 38.14
CA VAL A 144 -1.49 27.16 38.69
C VAL A 144 -2.38 26.52 39.76
N PRO A 145 -2.45 27.09 40.99
CA PRO A 145 -3.27 26.57 42.06
C PRO A 145 -4.74 26.42 41.63
N GLU A 146 -5.40 25.35 42.08
CA GLU A 146 -6.76 25.01 41.61
C GLU A 146 -7.79 26.13 41.83
N ARG A 147 -7.63 26.90 42.92
CA ARG A 147 -8.46 28.09 43.24
C ARG A 147 -8.35 29.22 42.21
N GLU A 148 -7.26 29.28 41.43
CA GLU A 148 -6.98 30.32 40.43
C GLU A 148 -7.42 29.90 39.02
N ILE A 149 -7.60 28.59 38.77
CA ILE A 149 -8.13 28.04 37.50
C ILE A 149 -9.63 27.76 37.52
N GLN A 150 -10.31 27.85 38.67
CA GLN A 150 -11.74 27.54 38.83
C GLN A 150 -12.67 28.23 37.83
N ASN A 151 -12.30 29.41 37.35
CA ASN A 151 -13.10 30.20 36.41
C ASN A 151 -12.54 30.21 34.98
N TYR A 152 -11.40 29.56 34.74
CA TYR A 152 -10.77 29.55 33.43
C TYR A 152 -11.57 28.62 32.49
N GLN A 153 -12.19 29.19 31.45
CA GLN A 153 -12.92 28.42 30.43
C GLN A 153 -11.99 28.11 29.25
N HIS A 154 -11.62 26.84 29.09
CA HIS A 154 -10.85 26.41 27.91
C HIS A 154 -11.74 26.44 26.67
N THR A 155 -11.31 27.17 25.64
CA THR A 155 -11.92 27.09 24.32
C THR A 155 -11.75 25.66 23.79
N GLY A 156 -12.84 25.01 23.39
CA GLY A 156 -12.89 23.56 23.18
C GLY A 156 -12.05 22.98 22.03
N THR A 157 -11.21 23.79 21.36
CA THR A 157 -10.36 23.36 20.25
C THR A 157 -8.89 23.44 20.66
N VAL A 158 -8.18 22.31 20.61
CA VAL A 158 -6.73 22.25 20.83
C VAL A 158 -6.01 23.07 19.75
N PRO A 159 -5.19 24.08 20.12
CA PRO A 159 -4.47 24.88 19.15
C PRO A 159 -3.48 24.03 18.34
N LYS A 160 -3.38 24.30 17.03
CA LYS A 160 -2.47 23.61 16.11
C LYS A 160 -1.12 24.32 16.05
N VAL A 161 -0.07 23.60 15.66
CA VAL A 161 1.22 24.22 15.31
C VAL A 161 0.99 25.27 14.23
N GLY A 162 1.62 26.43 14.37
CA GLY A 162 1.43 27.58 13.49
C GLY A 162 0.27 28.51 13.88
N ASP A 163 -0.61 28.14 14.81
CA ASP A 163 -1.64 29.06 15.31
C ASP A 163 -1.02 30.22 16.11
N LEU A 164 -1.79 31.28 16.32
CA LEU A 164 -1.49 32.37 17.25
C LEU A 164 -2.36 32.26 18.51
N PRO A 165 -1.88 32.76 19.67
CA PRO A 165 -2.66 32.72 20.90
C PRO A 165 -3.99 33.49 20.72
N PRO A 166 -5.13 32.91 21.14
CA PRO A 166 -6.42 33.59 21.05
C PRO A 166 -6.42 34.85 21.93
N ASN A 167 -7.07 35.91 21.44
CA ASN A 167 -7.29 37.17 22.18
C ASN A 167 -6.01 37.90 22.66
N PHE A 168 -4.87 37.70 22.00
CA PHE A 168 -3.63 38.42 22.36
C PHE A 168 -3.73 39.93 22.12
N ASP A 169 -3.71 40.72 23.20
CA ASP A 169 -3.66 42.18 23.13
C ASP A 169 -2.22 42.68 22.93
N ALA A 170 -1.86 42.90 21.66
CA ALA A 170 -0.55 43.37 21.22
C ALA A 170 -0.15 44.76 21.76
N GLN A 171 -1.11 45.56 22.24
CA GLN A 171 -0.87 46.93 22.73
C GLN A 171 -0.74 46.99 24.25
N ASN A 172 -1.23 45.98 24.96
CA ASN A 172 -1.29 45.98 26.43
C ASN A 172 -0.62 44.76 27.08
N VAL A 173 0.43 44.24 26.46
CA VAL A 173 1.20 43.07 26.96
C VAL A 173 1.78 43.30 28.37
N ILE A 174 1.93 44.55 28.80
CA ILE A 174 2.40 44.91 30.15
C ILE A 174 1.33 44.78 31.24
N ASN A 175 0.05 44.69 30.88
CA ASN A 175 -1.09 44.59 31.82
C ASN A 175 -1.94 43.35 31.55
N LEU A 176 -1.30 42.21 31.27
CA LEU A 176 -2.00 40.92 31.12
C LEU A 176 -2.67 40.52 32.44
N THR A 177 -3.91 40.04 32.36
CA THR A 177 -4.63 39.50 33.51
C THR A 177 -4.15 38.08 33.85
N ASN A 178 -4.52 37.56 35.01
CA ASN A 178 -4.25 36.17 35.37
C ASN A 178 -4.88 35.19 34.38
N GLU A 179 -6.04 35.53 33.82
CA GLU A 179 -6.71 34.72 32.81
C GLU A 179 -5.92 34.72 31.49
N ASP A 180 -5.42 35.87 31.05
CA ASP A 180 -4.56 35.97 29.87
C ASP A 180 -3.28 35.16 30.04
N ILE A 181 -2.65 35.23 31.23
CA ILE A 181 -1.45 34.45 31.55
C ILE A 181 -1.76 32.95 31.50
N CYS A 182 -2.87 32.49 32.08
CA CYS A 182 -3.30 31.09 32.00
C CYS A 182 -3.53 30.66 30.54
N ALA A 183 -4.13 31.52 29.71
CA ALA A 183 -4.33 31.23 28.29
C ALA A 183 -3.02 31.09 27.52
N LEU A 184 -2.05 31.95 27.81
CA LEU A 184 -0.71 31.87 27.22
C LEU A 184 0.04 30.62 27.69
N ILE A 185 -0.10 30.20 28.95
CA ILE A 185 0.48 28.95 29.46
C ILE A 185 -0.13 27.73 28.76
N VAL A 186 -1.45 27.68 28.60
CA VAL A 186 -2.16 26.60 27.90
C VAL A 186 -1.80 26.56 26.41
N PHE A 187 -1.51 27.72 25.81
CA PHE A 187 -1.19 27.84 24.39
C PHE A 187 0.29 27.52 24.08
N TYR A 188 1.21 28.07 24.88
CA TYR A 188 2.67 27.89 24.77
C TYR A 188 3.18 26.83 25.75
N ASN A 189 2.60 25.64 25.65
CA ASN A 189 2.81 24.48 26.52
C ASN A 189 4.29 24.26 26.91
N ASP A 190 5.22 24.48 25.97
CA ASP A 190 6.66 24.19 26.11
C ASP A 190 7.56 25.44 26.25
N ALA A 191 7.05 26.67 26.05
CA ALA A 191 7.89 27.87 26.19
C ALA A 191 8.36 28.11 27.64
N PHE A 192 7.78 27.37 28.60
CA PHE A 192 8.21 27.30 30.00
C PHE A 192 9.05 26.04 30.32
N GLY A 193 9.45 25.24 29.33
CA GLY A 193 10.43 24.15 29.45
C GLY A 193 9.89 22.78 29.89
N ILE A 194 8.63 22.45 29.59
CA ILE A 194 7.98 21.21 30.03
C ILE A 194 7.46 20.43 28.82
N VAL A 195 8.05 19.25 28.60
CA VAL A 195 7.63 18.30 27.55
C VAL A 195 6.72 17.21 28.11
N GLU A 196 5.91 16.60 27.24
CA GLU A 196 4.89 15.58 27.58
C GLU A 196 5.45 14.34 28.31
N THR A 197 6.76 14.09 28.18
CA THR A 197 7.47 12.96 28.82
C THR A 197 8.08 13.29 30.19
N ASP A 198 8.01 14.54 30.67
CA ASP A 198 8.58 14.93 31.96
C ASP A 198 7.66 14.49 33.11
N ASN A 199 8.01 13.37 33.77
CA ASN A 199 7.42 13.01 35.05
C ASN A 199 7.85 14.00 36.17
N GLU A 200 7.06 14.05 37.24
CA GLU A 200 7.23 15.00 38.36
C GLU A 200 8.68 15.05 38.92
N TYR A 201 9.36 13.90 38.91
CA TYR A 201 10.75 13.75 39.37
C TYR A 201 11.78 14.34 38.39
N ALA A 202 11.54 14.26 37.08
CA ALA A 202 12.40 14.90 36.07
C ALA A 202 12.33 16.44 36.16
N ARG A 203 11.16 16.98 36.56
CA ARG A 203 10.91 18.42 36.73
C ARG A 203 11.72 19.03 37.88
N LEU A 204 11.72 18.39 39.06
CA LEU A 204 12.49 18.85 40.23
C LEU A 204 14.02 18.86 39.98
N LYS A 205 14.50 17.94 39.14
CA LYS A 205 15.94 17.78 38.88
C LYS A 205 16.50 18.81 37.89
N LYS A 206 15.65 19.38 37.03
CA LYS A 206 16.01 20.50 36.13
C LYS A 206 16.18 21.82 36.91
N GLU A 207 15.39 22.04 37.96
CA GLU A 207 15.52 23.24 38.82
C GLU A 207 16.76 23.23 39.72
N LEU A 208 17.31 22.04 40.03
CA LEU A 208 18.38 21.86 41.02
C LEU A 208 19.80 21.77 40.45
N LYS A 209 20.01 22.04 39.15
CA LYS A 209 21.38 22.21 38.62
C LYS A 209 21.64 23.68 38.28
N PRO A 210 22.57 24.35 39.00
CA PRO A 210 23.25 25.49 38.40
C PRO A 210 23.89 24.99 37.10
N TYR A 211 23.93 25.84 36.08
CA TYR A 211 24.74 25.61 34.88
C TYR A 211 26.19 25.31 35.31
N ASP A 212 26.53 24.02 35.48
CA ASP A 212 27.89 23.58 35.71
C ASP A 212 28.60 23.61 34.37
N VAL A 213 29.19 24.75 34.07
CA VAL A 213 30.11 24.89 32.94
C VAL A 213 31.39 24.14 33.33
N THR A 214 31.41 22.83 33.12
CA THR A 214 32.68 22.08 33.16
C THR A 214 33.31 22.19 31.77
N PRO A 215 34.49 22.84 31.63
CA PRO A 215 35.18 22.90 30.36
C PRO A 215 35.77 21.52 30.07
N GLY A 216 35.25 20.80 29.07
CA GLY A 216 35.95 19.63 28.52
C GLY A 216 35.16 18.37 28.15
N SER A 217 33.84 18.40 27.87
CA SER A 217 33.19 17.23 27.26
C SER A 217 33.32 17.25 25.73
N THR A 218 34.28 16.47 25.24
CA THR A 218 34.55 16.18 23.83
C THR A 218 33.37 15.50 23.13
N ILE A 219 33.11 15.93 21.89
CA ILE A 219 32.22 15.27 20.92
C ILE A 219 32.82 13.89 20.57
N PRO A 220 32.02 12.81 20.41
CA PRO A 220 32.54 11.51 20.00
C PRO A 220 33.25 11.58 18.64
N GLU A 221 34.49 11.10 18.58
CA GLU A 221 35.38 11.15 17.40
C GLU A 221 34.87 10.40 16.16
N ASP A 222 33.79 9.63 16.28
CA ASP A 222 33.24 8.81 15.19
C ASP A 222 32.46 9.62 14.13
N ALA A 223 32.23 10.92 14.36
CA ALA A 223 31.54 11.79 13.41
C ALA A 223 32.46 12.46 12.35
N ILE A 224 33.79 12.28 12.41
CA ILE A 224 34.74 13.06 11.59
C ILE A 224 35.40 12.27 10.44
N ARG A 225 35.26 10.94 10.32
CA ARG A 225 35.81 10.19 9.17
C ARG A 225 34.76 9.72 8.17
N ARG A 226 34.21 10.65 7.37
CA ARG A 226 33.68 10.35 6.02
C ARG A 226 33.85 11.54 5.08
N LYS A 227 35.08 12.04 4.91
CA LYS A 227 35.44 12.92 3.76
C LYS A 227 36.93 12.81 3.40
N GLU A 228 37.47 11.60 3.25
CA GLU A 228 38.72 11.38 2.51
C GLU A 228 38.60 10.04 1.78
N GLY A 229 38.42 10.11 0.46
CA GLY A 229 38.22 8.91 -0.37
C GLY A 229 37.41 9.16 -1.65
N ALA A 230 37.58 10.32 -2.29
CA ALA A 230 37.03 10.58 -3.62
C ALA A 230 37.88 11.61 -4.36
N GLU A 231 39.17 11.33 -4.55
CA GLU A 231 40.02 12.02 -5.52
C GLU A 231 41.35 11.26 -5.63
N ASP A 232 41.41 10.25 -6.51
CA ASP A 232 42.63 9.98 -7.30
C ASP A 232 42.33 8.97 -8.41
N THR A 233 41.94 9.44 -9.59
CA THR A 233 42.11 8.70 -10.85
C THR A 233 42.16 9.69 -12.02
N ARG A 234 43.20 10.53 -12.07
CA ARG A 234 43.69 11.12 -13.34
C ARG A 234 45.20 11.34 -13.32
N ASP A 235 45.85 10.61 -14.23
CA ASP A 235 47.12 10.89 -14.91
C ASP A 235 48.45 10.72 -14.15
N SER A 236 49.17 9.61 -14.45
CA SER A 236 50.26 9.66 -15.45
C SER A 236 50.99 8.31 -15.65
N VAL A 237 50.90 7.82 -16.90
CA VAL A 237 51.98 7.31 -17.75
C VAL A 237 53.02 6.33 -17.15
N ASN A 238 52.87 5.06 -17.52
CA ASN A 238 53.85 4.31 -18.33
C ASN A 238 53.15 3.22 -19.14
#